data_AF-A0A4S3J2X5-F1
#
_entry.id   AF-A0A4S3J2X5-F1
#
_cell.length_a   1.000
_cell.length_b   1.000
_cell.length_c   1.000
_cell.angle_alpha   90.00
_cell.angle_beta   90.00
_cell.angle_gamma   90.00
#
_symmetry.space_group_name_H-M   'P 1'
#
loop_
_entity.id
_entity.type
_entity.pdbx_description
1 polymer ?
#
loop_
_entity_poly.entity_id
_entity_poly.type
_entity_poly.pdbx_seq_one_letter_code
_entity_poly.pdbx_strand_id
1 'polypeptide(L)'
;MSNDDRGYIPKWGELPVEQYLIAESPDQQRLRLIRQFIDLAEIPREWDPVNYGAPPPRMPTAEEIDTVLRPWRSDELRQKAWQVLESGNAAPIFLRTHYDPEDDEKMEEWVGASEEFENQAWWACLNDATLFNFGSDWQRVYDIMPEVAGPVSGAGYQRYLSPEIVEMSRTQFKTSLSKTKQNEPDRWREDPHRFIELEAADLLRTVAAAYILVADQESFETGGQLRLVYVDGKQNVIRETRVEADAQTITDVIMDWDQLNLPPDLWEEGTMGDRYRVTGDLGRELYQLSEANMADP
;
A
#
# COMPACT_ATOMS: atom_id res chain seq x y z
N MET A 1 6.17 -21.24 1.74
CA MET A 1 6.93 -21.12 3.01
C MET A 1 6.26 -22.03 4.04
N SER A 2 7.03 -22.69 4.92
CA SER A 2 6.46 -23.61 5.92
C SER A 2 5.75 -22.85 7.04
N ASN A 3 4.73 -23.47 7.65
CA ASN A 3 3.99 -22.97 8.83
C ASN A 3 4.85 -22.60 10.07
N ASP A 4 6.18 -22.74 10.01
CA ASP A 4 7.13 -22.41 11.09
C ASP A 4 7.33 -20.89 11.28
N ASP A 5 7.09 -20.06 10.25
CA ASP A 5 7.30 -18.60 10.34
C ASP A 5 6.20 -17.88 11.15
N ARG A 6 5.03 -18.51 11.34
CA ARG A 6 3.94 -17.99 12.20
C ARG A 6 4.33 -17.82 13.67
N GLY A 7 5.47 -18.39 14.08
CA GLY A 7 5.98 -18.30 15.46
C GLY A 7 7.15 -17.32 15.64
N TYR A 8 7.70 -16.75 14.56
CA TYR A 8 8.85 -15.87 14.68
C TYR A 8 8.44 -14.49 15.19
N ILE A 9 9.00 -14.09 16.33
CA ILE A 9 8.91 -12.72 16.82
C ILE A 9 10.28 -12.08 16.59
N PRO A 10 10.37 -10.99 15.80
CA PRO A 10 11.65 -10.34 15.54
C PRO A 10 12.25 -9.80 16.84
N LYS A 11 13.57 -9.92 16.99
CA LYS A 11 14.26 -9.28 18.12
C LYS A 11 14.17 -7.77 17.98
N TRP A 12 14.20 -7.07 19.11
CA TRP A 12 14.23 -5.61 19.12
C TRP A 12 15.40 -5.09 18.28
N GLY A 13 15.10 -4.17 17.37
CA GLY A 13 16.04 -3.59 16.42
C GLY A 13 16.07 -4.30 15.06
N GLU A 14 15.40 -5.43 14.86
CA GLU A 14 15.42 -6.14 13.57
C GLU A 14 14.48 -5.50 12.53
N LEU A 15 13.51 -4.68 12.95
CA LEU A 15 12.68 -3.92 12.02
C LEU A 15 13.39 -2.60 11.63
N PRO A 16 13.47 -2.23 10.33
CA PRO A 16 14.19 -1.03 9.90
C PRO A 16 13.71 0.28 10.55
N VAL A 17 12.42 0.40 10.81
CA VAL A 17 11.87 1.57 11.53
C VAL A 17 12.37 1.64 12.97
N GLU A 18 12.62 0.50 13.63
CA GLU A 18 13.18 0.48 14.99
C GLU A 18 14.61 1.02 15.01
N GLN A 19 15.42 0.69 13.99
CA GLN A 19 16.75 1.28 13.80
C GLN A 19 16.67 2.80 13.66
N TYR A 20 15.69 3.29 12.89
CA TYR A 20 15.47 4.73 12.72
C TYR A 20 15.06 5.40 14.04
N LEU A 21 14.15 4.79 14.80
CA LEU A 21 13.64 5.34 16.05
C LEU A 21 14.69 5.42 17.16
N ILE A 22 15.61 4.45 17.25
CA ILE A 22 16.67 4.47 18.29
C ILE A 22 17.88 5.32 17.90
N ALA A 23 18.02 5.70 16.63
CA ALA A 23 19.05 6.63 16.20
C ALA A 23 18.75 8.08 16.65
N GLU A 24 17.49 8.38 16.97
CA GLU A 24 16.97 9.73 17.23
C GLU A 24 16.36 9.85 18.64
N SER A 25 16.31 11.07 19.20
CA SER A 25 15.87 11.29 20.59
C SER A 25 14.34 11.13 20.77
N PRO A 26 13.84 10.40 21.80
CA PRO A 26 12.52 9.77 21.70
C PRO A 26 11.31 10.62 22.14
N ASP A 27 11.48 11.54 23.09
CA ASP A 27 10.36 11.83 24.01
C ASP A 27 9.26 12.75 23.47
N GLN A 28 9.45 13.38 22.30
CA GLN A 28 8.40 14.25 21.70
C GLN A 28 8.28 14.13 20.18
N GLN A 29 8.96 13.18 19.55
CA GLN A 29 9.19 13.21 18.09
C GLN A 29 8.82 11.91 17.37
N ARG A 30 8.31 10.88 18.05
CA ARG A 30 8.01 9.56 17.42
C ARG A 30 7.22 9.65 16.11
N LEU A 31 6.06 10.32 16.11
CA LEU A 31 5.26 10.46 14.87
C LEU A 31 6.02 11.18 13.76
N ARG A 32 6.82 12.19 14.14
CA ARG A 32 7.67 12.91 13.18
C ARG A 32 8.76 11.99 12.62
N LEU A 33 9.37 11.16 13.47
CA LEU A 33 10.40 10.20 13.05
C LEU A 33 9.81 9.11 12.14
N ILE A 34 8.62 8.60 12.44
CA ILE A 34 7.94 7.62 11.59
C ILE A 34 7.67 8.24 10.21
N ARG A 35 7.14 9.47 10.16
CA ARG A 35 6.94 10.19 8.89
C ARG A 35 8.24 10.40 8.13
N GLN A 36 9.31 10.80 8.82
CA GLN A 36 10.64 10.94 8.20
C GLN A 36 11.18 9.61 7.67
N PHE A 37 10.94 8.51 8.36
CA PHE A 37 11.30 7.16 7.90
C PHE A 37 10.54 6.76 6.63
N ILE A 38 9.26 7.09 6.53
CA ILE A 38 8.47 6.90 5.31
C ILE A 38 9.02 7.78 4.18
N ASP A 39 9.42 9.01 4.50
CA ASP A 39 9.97 9.98 3.54
C ASP A 39 11.39 9.62 3.02
N LEU A 40 12.06 8.59 3.56
CA LEU A 40 13.33 8.08 3.00
C LEU A 40 13.15 7.50 1.59
N ALA A 41 13.93 7.96 0.61
CA ALA A 41 13.86 7.44 -0.77
C ALA A 41 14.23 5.95 -0.85
N GLU A 42 15.17 5.51 0.00
CA GLU A 42 15.61 4.13 0.14
C GLU A 42 15.78 3.82 1.63
N ILE A 43 15.31 2.64 2.05
CA ILE A 43 15.60 2.10 3.37
C ILE A 43 17.05 1.56 3.34
N PRO A 44 17.96 2.00 4.23
CA PRO A 44 19.32 1.48 4.26
C PRO A 44 19.36 -0.04 4.39
N ARG A 45 20.07 -0.69 3.48
CA ARG A 45 20.10 -2.15 3.36
C ARG A 45 20.65 -2.82 4.61
N GLU A 46 21.56 -2.15 5.29
CA GLU A 46 22.16 -2.62 6.53
C GLU A 46 21.16 -2.71 7.69
N TRP A 47 20.00 -2.05 7.61
CA TRP A 47 18.97 -2.13 8.65
C TRP A 47 18.09 -3.36 8.55
N ASP A 48 18.10 -4.06 7.40
CA ASP A 48 17.35 -5.28 7.22
C ASP A 48 18.23 -6.52 7.44
N PRO A 49 18.02 -7.27 8.53
CA PRO A 49 18.81 -8.45 8.84
C PRO A 49 18.50 -9.66 7.93
N VAL A 50 17.37 -9.66 7.20
CA VAL A 50 16.92 -10.82 6.41
C VAL A 50 17.81 -11.05 5.19
N ASN A 51 18.19 -9.98 4.51
CA ASN A 51 18.79 -10.09 3.17
C ASN A 51 20.30 -10.41 3.20
N TYR A 52 20.94 -10.31 4.37
CA TYR A 52 22.38 -10.55 4.52
C TYR A 52 22.75 -11.51 5.66
N GLY A 53 21.79 -11.99 6.45
CA GLY A 53 22.04 -12.81 7.64
C GLY A 53 22.94 -12.12 8.68
N ALA A 54 23.15 -10.82 8.52
CA ALA A 54 23.96 -10.00 9.39
C ALA A 54 23.04 -9.31 10.40
N PRO A 55 23.44 -9.25 11.69
CA PRO A 55 22.69 -8.47 12.65
C PRO A 55 22.63 -6.99 12.22
N PRO A 56 21.58 -6.26 12.60
CA PRO A 56 21.48 -4.84 12.30
C PRO A 56 22.68 -4.08 12.91
N PRO A 57 22.99 -2.86 12.43
CA PRO A 57 24.24 -2.18 12.77
C PRO A 57 24.35 -1.85 14.26
N ARG A 58 23.20 -1.72 14.93
CA ARG A 58 23.08 -1.47 16.36
C ARG A 58 21.95 -2.32 16.94
N MET A 59 22.24 -2.99 18.05
CA MET A 59 21.19 -3.58 18.88
C MET A 59 20.70 -2.52 19.88
N PRO A 60 19.38 -2.39 20.10
CA PRO A 60 18.85 -1.48 21.09
C PRO A 60 19.24 -1.91 22.51
N THR A 61 19.50 -0.93 23.35
CA THR A 61 19.73 -1.10 24.79
C THR A 61 18.41 -1.41 25.51
N ALA A 62 18.49 -1.96 26.73
CA ALA A 62 17.30 -2.23 27.54
C ALA A 62 16.46 -0.95 27.79
N GLU A 63 17.13 0.20 27.99
CA GLU A 63 16.46 1.49 28.18
C GLU A 63 15.71 1.93 26.92
N GLU A 64 16.32 1.82 25.73
CA GLU A 64 15.66 2.15 24.46
C GLU A 64 14.46 1.23 24.19
N ILE A 65 14.58 -0.07 24.51
CA ILE A 65 13.47 -0.99 24.39
C ILE A 65 12.32 -0.57 25.32
N ASP A 66 12.62 -0.29 26.59
CA ASP A 66 11.61 -0.02 27.62
C ASP A 66 10.93 1.35 27.45
N THR A 67 11.63 2.33 26.89
CA THR A 67 11.15 3.74 26.81
C THR A 67 10.71 4.16 25.42
N VAL A 68 11.30 3.59 24.36
CA VAL A 68 11.06 4.02 22.97
C VAL A 68 10.18 3.02 22.22
N LEU A 69 10.62 1.75 22.19
CA LEU A 69 10.10 0.75 21.27
C LEU A 69 8.89 0.01 21.84
N ARG A 70 9.00 -0.55 23.05
CA ARG A 70 7.92 -1.32 23.69
C ARG A 70 6.65 -0.48 23.95
N PRO A 71 6.74 0.81 24.35
CA PRO A 71 5.55 1.64 24.49
C PRO A 71 4.85 1.97 23.17
N TRP A 72 5.53 1.81 22.04
CA TRP A 72 4.97 2.09 20.71
C TRP A 72 4.30 0.87 20.09
N ARG A 73 4.92 -0.31 20.18
CA ARG A 73 4.46 -1.50 19.45
C ARG A 73 4.64 -2.77 20.29
N SER A 74 3.60 -3.60 20.35
CA SER A 74 3.64 -4.92 20.99
C SER A 74 4.42 -5.94 20.15
N ASP A 75 4.85 -7.04 20.77
CA ASP A 75 5.52 -8.13 20.05
C ASP A 75 4.64 -8.75 18.95
N GLU A 76 3.32 -8.80 19.15
CA GLU A 76 2.37 -9.27 18.14
C GLU A 76 2.37 -8.35 16.90
N LEU A 77 2.26 -7.04 17.09
CA LEU A 77 2.31 -6.09 15.97
C LEU A 77 3.67 -6.11 15.28
N ARG A 78 4.77 -6.32 16.03
CA ARG A 78 6.11 -6.46 15.45
C ARG A 78 6.22 -7.70 14.59
N GLN A 79 5.61 -8.80 15.02
CA GLN A 79 5.52 -10.02 14.22
C GLN A 79 4.71 -9.79 12.94
N LYS A 80 3.57 -9.09 12.99
CA LYS A 80 2.83 -8.71 11.78
C LYS A 80 3.68 -7.82 10.87
N ALA A 81 4.33 -6.80 11.41
CA ALA A 81 5.17 -5.87 10.65
C ALA A 81 6.32 -6.57 9.94
N TRP A 82 6.94 -7.55 10.61
CA TRP A 82 7.96 -8.41 10.01
C TRP A 82 7.40 -9.17 8.81
N GLN A 83 6.23 -9.80 8.96
CA GLN A 83 5.61 -10.54 7.88
C GLN A 83 5.20 -9.64 6.70
N VAL A 84 4.74 -8.41 6.96
CA VAL A 84 4.46 -7.41 5.91
C VAL A 84 5.70 -7.15 5.07
N LEU A 85 6.86 -6.91 5.71
CA LEU A 85 8.13 -6.68 5.00
C LEU A 85 8.56 -7.89 4.16
N GLU A 86 8.45 -9.10 4.72
CA GLU A 86 8.85 -10.34 4.05
C GLU A 86 7.91 -10.78 2.93
N SER A 87 6.62 -10.46 3.04
CA SER A 87 5.60 -10.96 2.12
C SER A 87 5.70 -10.37 0.71
N GLY A 88 6.42 -9.26 0.53
CA GLY A 88 6.45 -8.55 -0.75
C GLY A 88 5.08 -8.03 -1.20
N ASN A 89 4.18 -7.76 -0.24
CA ASN A 89 2.77 -7.42 -0.50
C ASN A 89 2.02 -8.50 -1.29
N ALA A 90 2.25 -9.78 -0.97
CA ALA A 90 1.53 -10.91 -1.59
C ALA A 90 0.02 -10.97 -1.26
N ALA A 91 -0.42 -10.19 -0.26
CA ALA A 91 -1.83 -10.03 0.08
C ALA A 91 -2.09 -8.56 0.46
N PRO A 92 -3.32 -8.05 0.26
CA PRO A 92 -3.68 -6.71 0.71
C PRO A 92 -3.62 -6.63 2.23
N ILE A 93 -3.35 -5.45 2.76
CA ILE A 93 -3.65 -5.18 4.16
C ILE A 93 -5.14 -5.00 4.29
N PHE A 94 -5.77 -5.81 5.14
CA PHE A 94 -7.19 -5.64 5.50
C PHE A 94 -7.27 -4.86 6.79
N LEU A 95 -7.71 -3.61 6.71
CA LEU A 95 -7.75 -2.67 7.82
C LEU A 95 -9.20 -2.37 8.20
N ARG A 96 -9.59 -2.69 9.44
CA ARG A 96 -10.87 -2.22 10.00
C ARG A 96 -10.65 -0.87 10.66
N THR A 97 -11.41 0.15 10.26
CA THR A 97 -11.33 1.49 10.87
C THR A 97 -12.59 1.92 11.61
N HIS A 98 -13.68 1.15 11.46
CA HIS A 98 -14.95 1.36 12.15
C HIS A 98 -15.31 0.13 12.98
N TYR A 99 -15.77 0.36 14.21
CA TYR A 99 -16.01 -0.68 15.20
C TYR A 99 -17.38 -0.52 15.85
N ASP A 100 -18.29 -1.41 15.49
CA ASP A 100 -19.53 -1.72 16.21
C ASP A 100 -19.49 -3.22 16.57
N PRO A 101 -19.77 -3.61 17.83
CA PRO A 101 -19.84 -5.01 18.23
C PRO A 101 -20.83 -5.87 17.41
N GLU A 102 -21.87 -5.27 16.84
CA GLU A 102 -22.84 -6.00 15.98
C GLU A 102 -22.24 -6.41 14.63
N ASP A 103 -21.12 -5.82 14.23
CA ASP A 103 -20.46 -6.06 12.96
C ASP A 103 -19.29 -7.07 13.05
N ASP A 104 -18.99 -7.61 14.23
CA ASP A 104 -17.87 -8.53 14.42
C ASP A 104 -18.03 -9.82 13.60
N GLU A 105 -19.25 -10.37 13.51
CA GLU A 105 -19.53 -11.56 12.69
C GLU A 105 -19.31 -11.28 11.19
N LYS A 106 -19.71 -10.10 10.70
CA LYS A 106 -19.47 -9.70 9.30
C LYS A 106 -17.99 -9.54 9.01
N MET A 107 -17.23 -9.00 9.96
CA MET A 107 -15.79 -8.86 9.82
C MET A 107 -15.11 -10.23 9.68
N GLU A 108 -15.53 -11.23 10.47
CA GLU A 108 -15.05 -12.61 10.33
C GLU A 108 -15.44 -13.22 8.98
N GLU A 109 -16.67 -12.98 8.52
CA GLU A 109 -17.13 -13.41 7.19
C GLU A 109 -16.26 -12.84 6.06
N TRP A 110 -16.00 -11.53 6.05
CA TRP A 110 -15.21 -10.89 4.99
C TRP A 110 -13.75 -11.33 4.99
N VAL A 111 -13.16 -11.58 6.17
CA VAL A 111 -11.79 -12.10 6.31
C VAL A 111 -11.71 -13.55 5.85
N GLY A 112 -12.74 -14.35 6.09
CA GLY A 112 -12.83 -15.75 5.68
C GLY A 112 -13.39 -15.98 4.27
N ALA A 113 -13.75 -14.91 3.55
CA ALA A 113 -14.42 -15.04 2.26
C ALA A 113 -13.53 -15.68 1.18
N SER A 114 -12.25 -15.33 1.13
CA SER A 114 -11.26 -15.84 0.17
C SER A 114 -10.24 -16.71 0.87
N GLU A 115 -10.04 -17.96 0.40
CA GLU A 115 -9.01 -18.86 0.94
C GLU A 115 -7.60 -18.29 0.72
N GLU A 116 -7.38 -17.59 -0.40
CA GLU A 116 -6.13 -16.88 -0.69
C GLU A 116 -5.81 -15.84 0.40
N PHE A 117 -6.83 -15.09 0.85
CA PHE A 117 -6.66 -14.11 1.92
C PHE A 117 -6.63 -14.74 3.32
N GLU A 118 -7.52 -15.68 3.64
CA GLU A 118 -7.65 -16.30 4.96
C GLU A 118 -6.31 -16.88 5.44
N ASN A 119 -5.56 -17.50 4.52
CA ASN A 119 -4.23 -18.04 4.80
C ASN A 119 -3.20 -16.99 5.27
N GLN A 120 -3.42 -15.72 4.89
CA GLN A 120 -2.59 -14.56 5.19
C GLN A 120 -3.18 -13.66 6.29
N ALA A 121 -4.46 -13.85 6.65
CA ALA A 121 -5.20 -12.98 7.56
C ALA A 121 -4.52 -12.78 8.92
N TRP A 122 -3.78 -13.78 9.41
CA TRP A 122 -3.08 -13.69 10.71
C TRP A 122 -2.11 -12.51 10.81
N TRP A 123 -1.51 -12.07 9.69
CA TRP A 123 -0.65 -10.88 9.64
C TRP A 123 -1.27 -9.72 8.87
N ALA A 124 -2.04 -10.02 7.82
CA ALA A 124 -2.60 -9.02 6.91
C ALA A 124 -3.86 -8.34 7.47
N CYS A 125 -4.56 -8.96 8.42
CA CYS A 125 -5.73 -8.38 9.07
C CYS A 125 -5.34 -7.53 10.30
N LEU A 126 -5.65 -6.24 10.21
CA LEU A 126 -5.49 -5.23 11.25
C LEU A 126 -6.86 -4.89 11.84
N ASN A 127 -7.28 -5.69 12.82
CA ASN A 127 -8.60 -5.63 13.45
C ASN A 127 -8.46 -5.52 14.99
N ASP A 128 -8.08 -4.33 15.48
CA ASP A 128 -8.01 -4.00 16.91
C ASP A 128 -8.53 -2.58 17.14
N ALA A 129 -9.67 -2.46 17.81
CA ALA A 129 -10.35 -1.18 18.06
C ALA A 129 -9.51 -0.17 18.85
N THR A 130 -8.58 -0.64 19.69
CA THR A 130 -7.73 0.22 20.51
C THR A 130 -6.60 0.87 19.71
N LEU A 131 -6.27 0.27 18.55
CA LEU A 131 -5.17 0.68 17.70
C LEU A 131 -5.65 1.33 16.40
N PHE A 132 -6.66 0.76 15.75
CA PHE A 132 -7.00 1.06 14.35
C PHE A 132 -8.35 1.77 14.15
N ASN A 133 -9.04 2.16 15.24
CA ASN A 133 -10.28 2.93 15.15
C ASN A 133 -10.02 4.39 14.72
N PHE A 134 -9.74 4.57 13.44
CA PHE A 134 -9.39 5.85 12.83
C PHE A 134 -10.57 6.54 12.13
N GLY A 135 -11.72 5.87 11.99
CA GLY A 135 -12.80 6.34 11.15
C GLY A 135 -12.33 6.53 9.70
N SER A 136 -12.50 7.74 9.16
CA SER A 136 -12.10 8.07 7.79
C SER A 136 -10.59 8.29 7.61
N ASP A 137 -9.84 8.52 8.69
CA ASP A 137 -8.40 8.83 8.65
C ASP A 137 -7.53 7.56 8.67
N TRP A 138 -7.84 6.63 7.77
CA TRP A 138 -7.21 5.30 7.71
C TRP A 138 -5.68 5.35 7.55
N GLN A 139 -5.14 6.43 6.97
CA GLN A 139 -3.69 6.64 6.79
C GLN A 139 -2.93 6.68 8.13
N ARG A 140 -3.62 6.89 9.25
CA ARG A 140 -3.02 6.75 10.59
C ARG A 140 -2.52 5.34 10.89
N VAL A 141 -2.89 4.33 10.09
CA VAL A 141 -2.27 3.01 10.15
C VAL A 141 -0.75 3.09 10.02
N TYR A 142 -0.23 4.04 9.25
CA TYR A 142 1.21 4.22 9.06
C TYR A 142 1.94 4.75 10.30
N ASP A 143 1.23 5.36 11.26
CA ASP A 143 1.81 5.76 12.55
C ASP A 143 2.09 4.53 13.45
N ILE A 144 1.43 3.40 13.16
CA ILE A 144 1.55 2.14 13.90
C ILE A 144 2.32 1.10 13.10
N MET A 145 2.13 1.06 11.78
CA MET A 145 2.63 0.06 10.82
C MET A 145 3.14 0.75 9.52
N PRO A 146 4.21 1.58 9.56
CA PRO A 146 4.81 2.18 8.37
C PRO A 146 5.29 1.16 7.33
N GLU A 147 5.45 -0.11 7.71
CA GLU A 147 5.76 -1.23 6.83
C GLU A 147 4.66 -1.46 5.77
N VAL A 148 3.42 -1.05 6.03
CA VAL A 148 2.31 -1.10 5.04
C VAL A 148 2.60 -0.26 3.80
N ALA A 149 3.42 0.80 3.93
CA ALA A 149 3.85 1.58 2.77
C ALA A 149 4.83 0.82 1.88
N GLY A 150 5.43 -0.27 2.41
CA GLY A 150 6.39 -1.15 1.74
C GLY A 150 7.65 -0.45 1.21
N PRO A 151 8.75 -1.16 0.99
CA PRO A 151 9.49 -0.92 -0.23
C PRO A 151 8.66 -1.41 -1.44
N VAL A 152 8.90 -0.84 -2.62
CA VAL A 152 8.20 -1.30 -3.83
C VAL A 152 8.69 -2.71 -4.19
N SER A 153 7.76 -3.64 -4.41
CA SER A 153 8.08 -5.02 -4.78
C SER A 153 9.01 -5.05 -6.01
N GLY A 154 10.08 -5.85 -5.93
CA GLY A 154 11.10 -5.93 -6.99
C GLY A 154 12.08 -4.75 -7.07
N ALA A 155 11.87 -3.65 -6.34
CA ALA A 155 12.76 -2.48 -6.31
C ALA A 155 13.87 -2.57 -5.24
N GLY A 156 13.96 -3.68 -4.51
CA GLY A 156 14.76 -3.76 -3.30
C GLY A 156 14.20 -2.84 -2.23
N TYR A 157 15.04 -2.06 -1.55
CA TYR A 157 14.65 -1.16 -0.45
C TYR A 157 14.17 0.23 -0.89
N GLN A 158 13.98 0.43 -2.19
CA GLN A 158 13.57 1.72 -2.74
C GLN A 158 12.05 1.92 -2.58
N ARG A 159 11.65 3.16 -2.28
CA ARG A 159 10.22 3.55 -2.22
C ARG A 159 9.59 3.78 -3.59
N TYR A 160 10.41 3.78 -4.63
CA TYR A 160 9.97 3.92 -6.02
C TYR A 160 10.72 2.92 -6.89
N LEU A 161 10.09 2.50 -8.00
CA LEU A 161 10.78 1.72 -9.02
C LEU A 161 11.92 2.49 -9.67
N SER A 162 12.82 1.76 -10.32
CA SER A 162 13.90 2.39 -11.06
C SER A 162 13.34 3.30 -12.16
N PRO A 163 14.00 4.45 -12.42
CA PRO A 163 13.57 5.36 -13.48
C PRO A 163 13.47 4.69 -14.86
N GLU A 164 14.28 3.66 -15.14
CA GLU A 164 14.21 2.94 -16.42
C GLU A 164 12.91 2.17 -16.60
N ILE A 165 12.41 1.50 -15.56
CA ILE A 165 11.15 0.76 -15.61
C ILE A 165 9.99 1.73 -15.80
N VAL A 166 9.98 2.83 -15.05
CA VAL A 166 8.94 3.86 -15.17
C VAL A 166 8.95 4.48 -16.56
N GLU A 167 10.12 4.77 -17.15
CA GLU A 167 10.23 5.31 -18.51
C GLU A 167 9.73 4.31 -19.57
N MET A 168 10.01 3.02 -19.38
CA MET A 168 9.50 1.97 -20.27
C MET A 168 7.97 1.91 -20.24
N SER A 169 7.35 1.84 -19.05
CA SER A 169 5.88 1.84 -18.91
C SER A 169 5.28 3.15 -19.44
N ARG A 170 5.93 4.30 -19.21
CA ARG A 170 5.49 5.60 -19.74
C ARG A 170 5.47 5.62 -21.27
N THR A 171 6.50 5.06 -21.90
CA THR A 171 6.58 4.97 -23.37
C THR A 171 5.47 4.09 -23.95
N GLN A 172 5.18 2.96 -23.29
CA GLN A 172 4.08 2.08 -23.65
C GLN A 172 2.74 2.79 -23.51
N PHE A 173 2.50 3.46 -22.38
CA PHE A 173 1.32 4.29 -22.15
C PHE A 173 1.13 5.34 -23.25
N LYS A 174 2.15 6.15 -23.56
CA LYS A 174 2.05 7.19 -24.61
C LYS A 174 1.72 6.60 -25.99
N THR A 175 2.24 5.41 -26.27
CA THR A 175 1.94 4.67 -27.51
C THR A 175 0.50 4.18 -27.52
N SER A 176 0.01 3.64 -26.39
CA SER A 176 -1.39 3.19 -26.24
C SER A 176 -2.35 4.37 -26.37
N LEU A 177 -2.13 5.43 -25.57
CA LEU A 177 -2.91 6.66 -25.59
C LEU A 177 -3.08 7.22 -27.00
N SER A 178 -1.99 7.26 -27.79
CA SER A 178 -2.05 7.76 -29.17
C SER A 178 -2.92 6.88 -30.09
N LYS A 179 -2.89 5.55 -29.90
CA LYS A 179 -3.72 4.61 -30.66
C LYS A 179 -5.17 4.68 -30.24
N THR A 180 -5.47 4.62 -28.94
CA THR A 180 -6.83 4.64 -28.42
C THR A 180 -7.52 5.96 -28.78
N LYS A 181 -6.79 7.08 -28.69
CA LYS A 181 -7.29 8.40 -29.11
C LYS A 181 -7.68 8.46 -30.59
N GLN A 182 -6.96 7.77 -31.48
CA GLN A 182 -7.34 7.67 -32.89
C GLN A 182 -8.58 6.79 -33.11
N ASN A 183 -8.75 5.75 -32.29
CA ASN A 183 -9.88 4.83 -32.38
C ASN A 183 -11.16 5.42 -31.77
N GLU A 184 -11.02 6.23 -30.71
CA GLU A 184 -12.12 6.77 -29.89
C GLU A 184 -12.03 8.30 -29.74
N PRO A 185 -12.04 9.06 -30.85
CA PRO A 185 -11.82 10.51 -30.82
C PRO A 185 -12.93 11.27 -30.09
N ASP A 186 -14.15 10.73 -30.06
CA ASP A 186 -15.28 11.37 -29.40
C ASP A 186 -15.15 11.30 -27.87
N ARG A 187 -14.77 10.15 -27.30
CA ARG A 187 -14.46 10.02 -25.85
C ARG A 187 -13.32 10.93 -25.43
N TRP A 188 -12.29 11.06 -26.28
CA TRP A 188 -11.20 12.01 -26.04
C TRP A 188 -11.71 13.46 -25.93
N ARG A 189 -12.61 13.88 -26.84
CA ARG A 189 -13.14 15.26 -26.85
C ARG A 189 -14.10 15.55 -25.69
N GLU A 190 -14.79 14.53 -25.17
CA GLU A 190 -15.71 14.68 -24.03
C GLU A 190 -14.96 15.02 -22.75
N ASP A 191 -13.94 14.23 -22.39
CA ASP A 191 -13.11 14.47 -21.22
C ASP A 191 -11.67 13.93 -21.45
N PRO A 192 -10.76 14.77 -21.96
CA PRO A 192 -9.38 14.36 -22.21
C PRO A 192 -8.65 13.90 -20.94
N HIS A 193 -8.95 14.50 -19.78
CA HIS A 193 -8.26 14.16 -18.54
C HIS A 193 -8.70 12.80 -18.03
N ARG A 194 -10.02 12.54 -17.99
CA ARG A 194 -10.53 11.22 -17.61
C ARG A 194 -10.07 10.15 -18.58
N PHE A 195 -10.05 10.44 -19.88
CA PHE A 195 -9.54 9.52 -20.89
C PHE A 195 -8.09 9.13 -20.62
N ILE A 196 -7.22 10.11 -20.35
CA ILE A 196 -5.82 9.88 -19.99
C ILE A 196 -5.70 9.02 -18.72
N GLU A 197 -6.47 9.33 -17.68
CA GLU A 197 -6.40 8.62 -16.40
C GLU A 197 -6.82 7.16 -16.52
N LEU A 198 -7.77 6.83 -17.39
CA LEU A 198 -8.16 5.46 -17.69
C LEU A 198 -7.07 4.74 -18.50
N GLU A 199 -6.56 5.37 -19.56
CA GLU A 199 -5.50 4.79 -20.40
C GLU A 199 -4.16 4.62 -19.65
N ALA A 200 -3.96 5.35 -18.54
CA ALA A 200 -2.75 5.30 -17.73
C ALA A 200 -2.76 4.19 -16.67
N ALA A 201 -3.78 3.32 -16.62
CA ALA A 201 -3.94 2.30 -15.58
C ALA A 201 -2.67 1.44 -15.37
N ASP A 202 -2.08 0.89 -16.43
CA ASP A 202 -0.84 0.09 -16.36
C ASP A 202 0.35 0.88 -15.80
N LEU A 203 0.48 2.15 -16.20
CA LEU A 203 1.53 3.04 -15.72
C LEU A 203 1.34 3.37 -14.23
N LEU A 204 0.10 3.57 -13.79
CA LEU A 204 -0.24 3.84 -12.40
C LEU A 204 -0.02 2.61 -11.52
N ARG A 205 -0.38 1.41 -12.01
CA ARG A 205 -0.08 0.14 -11.33
C ARG A 205 1.41 -0.12 -11.22
N THR A 206 2.19 0.27 -12.22
CA THR A 206 3.66 0.18 -12.18
C THR A 206 4.21 0.94 -10.96
N VAL A 207 3.66 2.11 -10.61
CA VAL A 207 4.17 2.90 -9.46
C VAL A 207 3.50 2.58 -8.12
N ALA A 208 2.52 1.67 -8.10
CA ALA A 208 1.88 1.23 -6.87
C ALA A 208 2.82 0.33 -6.04
N ALA A 209 2.99 0.69 -4.78
CA ALA A 209 3.79 -0.06 -3.82
C ALA A 209 2.96 -1.07 -3.04
N ALA A 210 1.73 -0.69 -2.66
CA ALA A 210 0.83 -1.51 -1.87
C ALA A 210 -0.64 -1.25 -2.24
N TYR A 211 -1.49 -2.13 -1.72
CA TYR A 211 -2.93 -2.11 -1.88
C TYR A 211 -3.58 -2.53 -0.55
N ILE A 212 -4.65 -1.83 -0.17
CA ILE A 212 -5.26 -1.92 1.15
C ILE A 212 -6.77 -2.05 0.99
N LEU A 213 -7.37 -3.04 1.65
CA LEU A 213 -8.81 -3.16 1.81
C LEU A 213 -9.20 -2.53 3.15
N VAL A 214 -9.97 -1.45 3.11
CA VAL A 214 -10.44 -0.75 4.30
C VAL A 214 -11.91 -1.08 4.54
N ALA A 215 -12.19 -1.73 5.67
CA ALA A 215 -13.52 -1.86 6.24
C ALA A 215 -13.82 -0.61 7.10
N ASP A 216 -14.35 0.41 6.44
CA ASP A 216 -14.80 1.64 7.07
C ASP A 216 -16.31 1.58 7.37
N GLN A 217 -16.86 2.65 7.92
CA GLN A 217 -18.27 2.72 8.28
C GLN A 217 -19.20 2.43 7.09
N GLU A 218 -18.86 2.95 5.90
CA GLU A 218 -19.66 2.75 4.69
C GLU A 218 -19.67 1.29 4.25
N SER A 219 -18.57 0.55 4.45
CA SER A 219 -18.54 -0.89 4.17
C SER A 219 -19.59 -1.68 4.95
N PHE A 220 -19.80 -1.33 6.22
CA PHE A 220 -20.80 -1.98 7.06
C PHE A 220 -22.23 -1.51 6.73
N GLU A 221 -22.42 -0.23 6.41
CA GLU A 221 -23.71 0.34 6.02
C GLU A 221 -24.22 -0.18 4.68
N THR A 222 -23.31 -0.42 3.73
CA THR A 222 -23.61 -0.96 2.39
C THR A 222 -23.71 -2.49 2.36
N GLY A 223 -23.32 -3.15 3.45
CA GLY A 223 -23.44 -4.60 3.60
C GLY A 223 -22.34 -5.41 2.90
N GLY A 224 -21.16 -4.82 2.67
CA GLY A 224 -20.04 -5.57 2.09
C GLY A 224 -19.15 -4.82 1.11
N GLN A 225 -19.28 -3.49 0.93
CA GLN A 225 -18.42 -2.77 -0.02
C GLN A 225 -17.16 -2.22 0.64
N LEU A 226 -16.07 -2.99 0.58
CA LEU A 226 -14.75 -2.60 1.09
C LEU A 226 -14.15 -1.50 0.23
N ARG A 227 -13.48 -0.55 0.86
CA ARG A 227 -12.70 0.47 0.13
C ARG A 227 -11.34 -0.12 -0.24
N LEU A 228 -11.11 -0.35 -1.52
CA LEU A 228 -9.82 -0.75 -2.06
C LEU A 228 -9.01 0.48 -2.40
N VAL A 229 -7.80 0.61 -1.83
CA VAL A 229 -6.90 1.75 -2.03
C VAL A 229 -5.55 1.27 -2.53
N TYR A 230 -5.11 1.78 -3.67
CA TYR A 230 -3.76 1.62 -4.19
C TYR A 230 -2.90 2.83 -3.80
N VAL A 231 -1.71 2.57 -3.26
CA VAL A 231 -0.79 3.60 -2.77
C VAL A 231 0.61 3.44 -3.34
N ASP A 232 1.31 4.56 -3.50
CA ASP A 232 2.74 4.55 -3.80
C ASP A 232 3.60 4.34 -2.52
N GLY A 233 4.92 4.22 -2.68
CA GLY A 233 5.83 4.01 -1.54
C GLY A 233 5.99 5.22 -0.62
N LYS A 234 5.26 6.32 -0.87
CA LYS A 234 5.15 7.52 -0.04
C LYS A 234 3.73 7.76 0.46
N GLN A 235 2.88 6.72 0.44
CA GLN A 235 1.53 6.74 0.98
C GLN A 235 0.56 7.64 0.22
N ASN A 236 0.95 8.14 -0.95
CA ASN A 236 0.04 8.88 -1.78
C ASN A 236 -0.95 7.90 -2.39
N VAL A 237 -2.23 8.20 -2.25
CA VAL A 237 -3.29 7.46 -2.93
C VAL A 237 -3.12 7.66 -4.43
N ILE A 238 -2.92 6.56 -5.14
CA ILE A 238 -2.94 6.51 -6.60
C ILE A 238 -4.39 6.45 -7.05
N ARG A 239 -5.14 5.50 -6.47
CA ARG A 239 -6.52 5.22 -6.82
C ARG A 239 -7.26 4.61 -5.64
N GLU A 240 -8.55 4.91 -5.55
CA GLU A 240 -9.48 4.25 -4.64
C GLU A 240 -10.74 3.79 -5.37
N THR A 241 -11.31 2.66 -4.95
CA THR A 241 -12.59 2.16 -5.43
C THR A 241 -13.32 1.39 -4.33
N ARG A 242 -14.56 0.99 -4.57
CA ARG A 242 -15.33 0.09 -3.71
C ARG A 242 -15.40 -1.28 -4.38
N VAL A 243 -15.19 -2.34 -3.61
CA VAL A 243 -15.24 -3.72 -4.09
C VAL A 243 -16.07 -4.56 -3.12
N GLU A 244 -16.78 -5.55 -3.67
CA GLU A 244 -17.56 -6.48 -2.85
C GLU A 244 -16.65 -7.38 -2.00
N ALA A 245 -17.05 -7.64 -0.75
CA ALA A 245 -16.34 -8.46 0.21
C ALA A 245 -16.62 -9.97 0.01
N ASP A 246 -16.70 -10.42 -1.23
CA ASP A 246 -16.94 -11.82 -1.58
C ASP A 246 -15.66 -12.55 -2.01
N ALA A 247 -15.74 -13.89 -2.01
CA ALA A 247 -14.64 -14.77 -2.32
C ALA A 247 -13.99 -14.45 -3.68
N GLN A 248 -14.80 -14.28 -4.72
CA GLN A 248 -14.32 -14.10 -6.09
C GLN A 248 -13.61 -12.75 -6.22
N THR A 249 -14.26 -11.68 -5.73
CA THR A 249 -13.73 -10.32 -5.83
C THR A 249 -12.40 -10.16 -5.08
N ILE A 250 -12.30 -10.69 -3.86
CA ILE A 250 -11.04 -10.60 -3.08
C ILE A 250 -9.93 -11.42 -3.74
N THR A 251 -10.23 -12.62 -4.23
CA THR A 251 -9.25 -13.46 -4.94
C THR A 251 -8.80 -12.77 -6.23
N ASP A 252 -9.69 -12.17 -6.99
CA ASP A 252 -9.34 -11.43 -8.21
C ASP A 252 -8.41 -10.25 -7.90
N VAL A 253 -8.70 -9.45 -6.86
CA VAL A 253 -7.83 -8.34 -6.43
C VAL A 253 -6.42 -8.84 -6.07
N ILE A 254 -6.29 -9.99 -5.42
CA ILE A 254 -4.99 -10.60 -5.08
C ILE A 254 -4.27 -11.08 -6.34
N MET A 255 -4.97 -11.79 -7.23
CA MET A 255 -4.39 -12.33 -8.45
C MET A 255 -3.98 -11.24 -9.45
N ASP A 256 -4.76 -10.18 -9.56
CA ASP A 256 -4.45 -9.00 -10.37
C ASP A 256 -3.19 -8.29 -9.87
N TRP A 257 -3.06 -8.18 -8.54
CA TRP A 257 -1.84 -7.68 -7.95
C TRP A 257 -0.62 -8.53 -8.33
N ASP A 258 -0.70 -9.86 -8.15
CA ASP A 258 0.42 -10.78 -8.44
C ASP A 258 0.80 -10.80 -9.93
N GLN A 259 -0.18 -10.83 -10.82
CA GLN A 259 0.04 -10.93 -12.26
C GLN A 259 0.39 -9.59 -12.92
N LEU A 260 0.44 -8.50 -12.14
CA LEU A 260 0.49 -7.13 -12.67
C LEU A 260 -0.64 -6.86 -13.68
N ASN A 261 -1.76 -7.57 -13.52
CA ASN A 261 -2.94 -7.43 -14.35
C ASN A 261 -3.86 -6.37 -13.77
N LEU A 262 -4.65 -5.75 -14.65
CA LEU A 262 -5.64 -4.74 -14.28
C LEU A 262 -6.93 -5.01 -15.06
N PRO A 263 -7.96 -5.56 -14.42
CA PRO A 263 -9.28 -5.58 -15.03
C PRO A 263 -9.69 -4.13 -15.27
N PRO A 264 -10.04 -3.76 -16.51
CA PRO A 264 -10.48 -2.41 -16.83
C PRO A 264 -11.62 -1.96 -15.92
N ASP A 265 -12.54 -2.85 -15.57
CA ASP A 265 -13.75 -2.55 -14.78
C ASP A 265 -13.42 -1.99 -13.39
N LEU A 266 -12.48 -2.61 -12.64
CA LEU A 266 -12.01 -2.09 -11.34
C LEU A 266 -11.29 -0.74 -11.48
N TRP A 267 -10.70 -0.50 -12.65
CA TRP A 267 -10.02 0.74 -13.03
C TRP A 267 -10.88 1.75 -13.78
N GLU A 268 -12.16 1.48 -14.01
CA GLU A 268 -13.09 2.44 -14.61
C GLU A 268 -13.99 3.08 -13.56
N GLU A 269 -14.33 2.35 -12.50
CA GLU A 269 -15.26 2.80 -11.45
C GLU A 269 -14.58 3.58 -10.31
N GLY A 270 -13.27 3.39 -10.11
CA GLY A 270 -12.53 4.11 -9.06
C GLY A 270 -12.28 5.61 -9.28
N THR A 271 -11.97 6.29 -8.18
CA THR A 271 -11.55 7.69 -8.11
C THR A 271 -10.03 7.80 -8.07
N MET A 272 -9.48 8.72 -8.88
CA MET A 272 -8.05 9.03 -8.90
C MET A 272 -7.66 9.92 -7.72
N GLY A 273 -6.57 9.58 -7.06
CA GLY A 273 -5.99 10.43 -6.02
C GLY A 273 -5.52 11.76 -6.60
N ASP A 274 -5.78 12.86 -5.88
CA ASP A 274 -5.62 14.23 -6.39
C ASP A 274 -4.22 14.54 -6.94
N ARG A 275 -3.17 13.99 -6.31
CA ARG A 275 -1.79 14.17 -6.76
C ARG A 275 -1.47 13.43 -8.07
N TYR A 276 -2.13 12.32 -8.33
CA TYR A 276 -1.94 11.47 -9.52
C TYR A 276 -2.87 11.81 -10.69
N ARG A 277 -3.83 12.72 -10.49
CA ARG A 277 -4.61 13.29 -11.60
C ARG A 277 -3.69 13.92 -12.65
N VAL A 278 -4.15 14.05 -13.89
CA VAL A 278 -3.35 14.66 -14.99
C VAL A 278 -2.80 16.04 -14.61
N THR A 279 -3.58 16.81 -13.85
CA THR A 279 -3.24 18.16 -13.38
C THR A 279 -2.48 18.17 -12.04
N GLY A 280 -2.41 17.03 -11.36
CA GLY A 280 -1.69 16.83 -10.11
C GLY A 280 -0.18 17.00 -10.27
N ASP A 281 0.53 17.17 -9.16
CA ASP A 281 1.99 17.30 -9.17
C ASP A 281 2.67 15.98 -9.56
N LEU A 282 2.29 14.87 -8.92
CA LEU A 282 2.83 13.53 -9.23
C LEU A 282 2.36 13.04 -10.61
N GLY A 283 1.11 13.30 -10.99
CA GLY A 283 0.60 12.94 -12.32
C GLY A 283 1.35 13.63 -13.45
N ARG A 284 1.66 14.93 -13.30
CA ARG A 284 2.49 15.66 -14.28
C ARG A 284 3.90 15.09 -14.42
N GLU A 285 4.52 14.70 -13.30
CA GLU A 285 5.84 14.07 -13.30
C GLU A 285 5.80 12.65 -13.90
N LEU A 286 4.75 11.89 -13.62
CA LEU A 286 4.57 10.51 -14.07
C LEU A 286 4.27 10.46 -15.57
N TYR A 287 3.28 11.19 -16.05
CA TYR A 287 2.79 11.08 -17.43
C TYR A 287 3.70 11.82 -18.43
N GLN A 288 4.30 12.93 -18.02
CA GLN A 288 5.15 13.79 -18.87
C GLN A 288 4.55 14.05 -20.25
N LEU A 289 3.27 14.45 -20.29
CA LEU A 289 2.56 14.71 -21.52
C LEU A 289 3.04 16.03 -22.13
N SER A 290 3.41 15.97 -23.41
CA SER A 290 3.73 17.15 -24.22
C SER A 290 2.47 17.76 -24.83
N GLU A 291 2.58 18.97 -25.37
CA GLU A 291 1.49 19.59 -26.15
C GLU A 291 1.03 18.68 -27.31
N ALA A 292 1.95 17.95 -27.94
CA ALA A 292 1.63 17.01 -29.00
C ALA A 292 0.78 15.81 -28.51
N ASN A 293 0.95 15.39 -27.25
CA ASN A 293 0.11 14.34 -26.68
C ASN A 293 -1.31 14.84 -26.40
N MET A 294 -1.44 16.12 -26.07
CA MET A 294 -2.71 16.79 -25.75
C MET A 294 -3.45 17.33 -26.97
N ALA A 295 -2.81 17.43 -28.14
CA ALA A 295 -3.44 17.90 -29.38
C ALA A 295 -4.49 16.92 -29.91
N ASP A 296 -5.60 17.39 -30.47
CA ASP A 296 -6.65 16.53 -31.03
C ASP A 296 -6.12 15.50 -32.07
N PRO A 297 -6.77 14.31 -32.17
CA PRO A 297 -6.38 13.27 -33.12
C PRO A 297 -6.51 13.68 -34.59
#